data_AF-A0A3P7KXZ2-F1
#
_entry.id   AF-A0A3P7KXZ2-F1
#
_cell.length_a   1.000
_cell.length_b   1.000
_cell.length_c   1.000
_cell.angle_alpha   90.00
_cell.angle_beta   90.00
_cell.angle_gamma   90.00
#
_symmetry.space_group_name_H-M   'P 1'
#
loop_
_entity.id
_entity.type
_entity.pdbx_description
1 polymer ?
#
loop_
_entity_poly.entity_id
_entity_poly.type
_entity_poly.pdbx_seq_one_letter_code
_entity_poly.pdbx_strand_id
1 'polypeptide(L)'
;MLKFRYNREQGNIFNTYQAYLRNTKDVIECDLQLARREGWHFGLKLVRGAYMEQERQRAAVVGYPDPINPDFESTSKMYHDCLTRLADEHEKRGKGSVSVMIASHNEDTTRFAVNLMKERGIAPSERIMCFAQLLGMCDHVSSTDFRIARFFRLKSALHMRHSLT
;
A
#
# COMPACT_ATOMS: atom_id res chain seq x y z
N MET A 1 -9.85 -11.78 10.32
CA MET A 1 -10.02 -12.31 11.71
C MET A 1 -8.90 -11.90 12.68
N LEU A 2 -7.65 -11.69 12.25
CA LEU A 2 -6.56 -11.17 13.13
C LEU A 2 -6.67 -9.65 13.37
N LYS A 3 -6.94 -8.87 12.32
CA LYS A 3 -7.04 -7.41 12.41
C LYS A 3 -8.06 -6.90 13.43
N PHE A 4 -9.23 -7.52 13.49
CA PHE A 4 -10.28 -7.18 14.46
C PHE A 4 -9.83 -7.30 15.92
N ARG A 5 -8.86 -8.20 16.19
CA ARG A 5 -8.35 -8.42 17.54
C ARG A 5 -7.20 -7.46 17.87
N TYR A 6 -6.31 -7.18 16.92
CA TYR A 6 -5.03 -6.52 17.20
C TYR A 6 -4.91 -5.07 16.72
N ASN A 7 -5.81 -4.59 15.86
CA ASN A 7 -5.80 -3.22 15.34
C ASN A 7 -6.89 -2.36 16.02
N ARG A 8 -6.89 -2.26 17.36
CA ARG A 8 -7.88 -1.42 18.07
C ARG A 8 -7.50 0.05 18.00
N GLU A 9 -6.37 0.41 18.60
CA GLU A 9 -5.93 1.80 18.72
C GLU A 9 -4.93 2.21 17.63
N GLN A 10 -4.18 1.25 17.10
CA GLN A 10 -3.12 1.48 16.11
C GLN A 10 -2.99 0.33 15.11
N GLY A 11 -2.43 0.63 13.93
CA GLY A 11 -2.19 -0.35 12.88
C GLY A 11 -1.00 -1.24 13.19
N ASN A 12 -1.25 -2.40 13.79
CA ASN A 12 -0.22 -3.42 14.04
C ASN A 12 -0.15 -4.43 12.89
N ILE A 13 -1.30 -4.76 12.29
CA ILE A 13 -1.43 -5.74 11.21
C ILE A 13 -1.81 -5.03 9.91
N PHE A 14 -0.99 -5.25 8.87
CA PHE A 14 -1.17 -4.69 7.54
C PHE A 14 -1.48 -5.80 6.53
N ASN A 15 -2.59 -5.70 5.79
CA ASN A 15 -2.78 -6.56 4.62
C ASN A 15 -2.14 -5.94 3.39
N THR A 16 -1.69 -6.78 2.46
CA THR A 16 -1.17 -6.30 1.18
C THR A 16 -2.30 -6.15 0.16
N TYR A 17 -2.37 -5.00 -0.49
CA TYR A 17 -3.28 -4.68 -1.60
C TYR A 17 -2.43 -4.38 -2.83
N GLN A 18 -2.86 -4.86 -3.99
CA GLN A 18 -2.05 -4.88 -5.19
C GLN A 18 -2.69 -4.04 -6.29
N ALA A 19 -2.20 -2.83 -6.52
CA ALA A 19 -2.82 -1.83 -7.37
C ALA A 19 -2.96 -2.22 -8.86
N TYR A 20 -2.24 -3.23 -9.34
CA TYR A 20 -2.42 -3.77 -10.70
C TYR A 20 -3.78 -4.45 -10.92
N LEU A 21 -4.51 -4.82 -9.85
CA LEU A 21 -5.85 -5.40 -9.97
C LEU A 21 -6.91 -4.31 -10.11
N ARG A 22 -7.83 -4.50 -11.05
CA ARG A 22 -8.92 -3.54 -11.37
C ARG A 22 -9.85 -3.27 -10.19
N ASN A 23 -10.06 -4.27 -9.33
CA ASN A 23 -10.97 -4.19 -8.18
C ASN A 23 -10.30 -3.68 -6.89
N THR A 24 -9.00 -3.34 -6.91
CA THR A 24 -8.25 -3.00 -5.69
C THR A 24 -8.91 -1.88 -4.88
N LYS A 25 -9.36 -0.84 -5.57
CA LYS A 25 -10.01 0.31 -4.94
C LYS A 25 -11.33 -0.08 -4.29
N ASP A 26 -12.12 -0.94 -4.94
CA ASP A 26 -13.40 -1.41 -4.40
C ASP A 26 -13.19 -2.28 -3.16
N VAL A 27 -12.19 -3.16 -3.18
CA VAL A 27 -11.82 -3.98 -2.01
C VAL A 27 -11.36 -3.08 -0.85
N ILE A 28 -10.54 -2.05 -1.12
CA ILE A 28 -10.14 -1.08 -0.10
C ILE A 28 -11.36 -0.34 0.46
N GLU A 29 -12.31 0.07 -0.38
CA GLU A 29 -13.53 0.74 0.07
C GLU A 29 -14.36 -0.17 0.98
N CYS A 30 -14.58 -1.43 0.58
CA CYS A 30 -15.29 -2.41 1.41
C CYS A 30 -14.61 -2.60 2.78
N ASP A 31 -13.30 -2.76 2.80
CA ASP A 31 -12.55 -2.94 4.05
C ASP A 31 -12.54 -1.68 4.92
N LEU A 32 -12.52 -0.48 4.32
CA LEU A 32 -12.67 0.78 5.04
C LEU A 32 -14.04 0.91 5.69
N GLN A 33 -15.12 0.56 4.97
CA GLN A 33 -16.48 0.58 5.52
C GLN A 33 -16.63 -0.43 6.65
N LEU A 34 -16.02 -1.61 6.51
CA LEU A 34 -16.00 -2.59 7.59
C LEU A 34 -15.19 -2.09 8.79
N ALA A 35 -14.05 -1.42 8.57
CA ALA A 35 -13.24 -0.81 9.63
C ALA A 35 -13.98 0.31 10.37
N ARG A 36 -14.80 1.09 9.65
CA ARG A 36 -15.69 2.10 10.23
C ARG A 36 -16.75 1.47 11.12
N ARG A 37 -17.48 0.49 10.59
CA ARG A 37 -18.59 -0.17 11.32
C ARG A 37 -18.11 -0.86 12.59
N GLU A 38 -16.99 -1.56 12.51
CA GLU A 38 -16.45 -2.39 13.59
C GLU A 38 -15.49 -1.62 14.51
N GLY A 39 -15.17 -0.36 14.20
CA GLY A 39 -14.37 0.52 15.04
C GLY A 39 -12.91 0.07 15.22
N TRP A 40 -12.26 -0.42 14.16
CA TRP A 40 -10.84 -0.80 14.21
C TRP A 40 -9.98 0.04 13.24
N HIS A 41 -8.68 0.06 13.52
CA HIS A 41 -7.68 0.78 12.75
C HIS A 41 -7.33 0.03 11.46
N PHE A 42 -7.56 0.66 10.30
CA PHE A 42 -7.29 0.04 9.02
C PHE A 42 -5.81 0.13 8.62
N GLY A 43 -5.09 -0.99 8.76
CA GLY A 43 -3.70 -1.12 8.29
C GLY A 43 -3.62 -1.79 6.91
N LEU A 44 -2.96 -1.12 5.96
CA LEU A 44 -2.67 -1.69 4.64
C LEU A 44 -1.25 -1.44 4.12
N LYS A 45 -0.73 -2.37 3.33
CA LYS A 45 0.47 -2.23 2.52
C LYS A 45 0.06 -2.18 1.07
N LEU A 46 0.33 -1.06 0.40
CA LEU A 46 0.01 -0.90 -1.00
C LEU A 46 1.24 -1.22 -1.86
N VAL A 47 1.13 -2.20 -2.75
CA VAL A 47 2.14 -2.56 -3.74
C VAL A 47 1.56 -2.43 -5.14
N ARG A 48 2.39 -2.30 -6.18
CA ARG A 48 1.91 -2.39 -7.56
C ARG A 48 1.41 -3.81 -7.86
N GLY A 49 2.24 -4.81 -7.62
CA GLY A 49 1.96 -6.22 -7.92
C GLY A 49 3.20 -6.90 -8.48
N ALA A 50 3.27 -8.22 -8.38
CA ALA A 50 4.44 -8.99 -8.82
C ALA A 50 4.10 -10.14 -9.79
N TYR A 51 2.82 -10.47 -9.95
CA TYR A 51 2.37 -11.69 -10.63
C TYR A 51 1.44 -11.41 -11.82
N MET A 52 1.68 -10.30 -12.53
CA MET A 52 0.90 -9.83 -13.67
C MET A 52 0.71 -10.90 -14.74
N GLU A 53 1.81 -11.54 -15.15
CA GLU A 53 1.77 -12.53 -16.22
C GLU A 53 1.02 -13.80 -15.81
N GLN A 54 1.27 -14.31 -14.60
CA GLN A 54 0.61 -15.52 -14.11
C GLN A 54 -0.90 -15.34 -13.96
N GLU A 55 -1.35 -14.17 -13.49
CA GLU A 55 -2.78 -13.87 -13.35
C GLU A 55 -3.48 -13.77 -14.72
N ARG A 56 -2.86 -13.15 -15.73
CA ARG A 56 -3.40 -13.13 -17.09
C ARG A 56 -3.50 -14.53 -17.70
N GLN A 57 -2.45 -15.33 -17.56
CA GLN A 57 -2.42 -16.71 -18.03
C GLN A 57 -3.53 -17.54 -17.36
N ARG A 58 -3.69 -17.40 -16.04
CA ARG A 58 -4.74 -18.08 -15.29
C ARG A 58 -6.14 -17.66 -15.74
N ALA A 59 -6.37 -16.36 -15.95
CA ALA A 59 -7.65 -15.84 -16.42
C ALA A 59 -8.03 -16.44 -17.79
N ALA A 60 -7.06 -16.53 -18.71
CA ALA A 60 -7.25 -17.17 -20.01
C ALA A 60 -7.56 -18.67 -19.91
N VAL A 61 -6.87 -19.40 -19.02
CA VAL A 61 -7.09 -20.85 -18.83
C VAL A 61 -8.45 -21.16 -18.21
N VAL A 62 -8.88 -20.39 -17.21
CA VAL A 62 -10.13 -20.62 -16.48
C VAL A 62 -11.33 -19.98 -17.19
N GLY A 63 -11.12 -18.97 -18.02
CA GLY A 63 -12.15 -18.30 -18.79
C GLY A 63 -12.87 -17.16 -18.06
N TYR A 64 -12.20 -16.49 -17.11
CA TYR A 64 -12.72 -15.27 -16.49
C TYR A 64 -12.04 -14.02 -17.04
N PRO A 65 -12.67 -12.82 -16.93
CA PRO A 65 -12.10 -11.58 -17.45
C PRO A 65 -10.74 -11.26 -16.83
N ASP A 66 -9.82 -10.68 -17.61
CA ASP A 66 -8.51 -10.23 -17.13
C ASP A 66 -8.67 -9.30 -15.92
N PRO A 67 -8.21 -9.71 -14.71
CA PRO A 67 -8.37 -8.91 -13.50
C PRO A 67 -7.37 -7.76 -13.44
N ILE A 68 -6.42 -7.67 -14.37
CA ILE A 68 -5.30 -6.73 -14.35
C ILE A 68 -5.62 -5.49 -15.18
N ASN A 69 -5.15 -4.34 -14.72
CA ASN A 69 -5.22 -3.10 -15.47
C ASN A 69 -4.57 -3.24 -16.86
N PRO A 70 -5.05 -2.50 -17.87
CA PRO A 70 -4.56 -2.67 -19.24
C PRO A 70 -3.07 -2.31 -19.36
N ASP A 71 -2.64 -1.24 -18.70
CA ASP A 71 -1.29 -0.68 -18.82
C ASP A 71 -0.71 -0.17 -17.48
N PHE A 72 0.55 0.25 -17.55
CA PHE A 72 1.31 0.80 -16.42
C PHE A 72 0.69 2.08 -15.88
N GLU A 73 0.20 2.96 -16.75
CA GLU A 73 -0.39 4.24 -16.36
C GLU A 73 -1.69 4.05 -15.59
N SER A 74 -2.53 3.12 -16.05
CA SER A 74 -3.75 2.71 -15.37
C SER A 74 -3.45 2.13 -13.98
N THR A 75 -2.37 1.36 -13.85
CA THR A 75 -1.91 0.85 -12.55
C THR A 75 -1.37 1.95 -11.65
N SER A 76 -0.60 2.90 -12.19
CA SER A 76 -0.09 4.05 -11.45
C SER A 76 -1.22 4.94 -10.97
N LYS A 77 -2.22 5.20 -11.83
CA LYS A 77 -3.44 5.92 -11.49
C LYS A 77 -4.23 5.20 -10.39
N MET A 78 -4.43 3.89 -10.50
CA MET A 78 -5.09 3.10 -9.46
C MET A 78 -4.36 3.22 -8.11
N TYR A 79 -3.02 3.19 -8.13
CA TYR A 79 -2.20 3.36 -6.94
C TYR A 79 -2.43 4.75 -6.30
N HIS A 80 -2.39 5.82 -7.10
CA HIS A 80 -2.62 7.18 -6.65
C HIS A 80 -4.05 7.37 -6.10
N ASP A 81 -5.06 6.87 -6.81
CA ASP A 81 -6.46 6.92 -6.38
C ASP A 81 -6.66 6.23 -5.02
N CYS A 82 -5.97 5.10 -4.78
CA CYS A 82 -5.98 4.41 -3.49
C CYS A 82 -5.36 5.27 -2.39
N LEU A 83 -4.20 5.89 -2.64
CA LEU A 83 -3.55 6.77 -1.65
C LEU A 83 -4.42 7.98 -1.30
N THR A 84 -4.99 8.66 -2.30
CA THR A 84 -5.89 9.79 -2.09
C THR A 84 -7.08 9.38 -1.24
N ARG A 85 -7.72 8.24 -1.55
CA ARG A 85 -8.86 7.74 -0.78
C ARG A 85 -8.51 7.46 0.68
N LEU A 86 -7.30 7.01 0.97
CA LEU A 86 -6.82 6.76 2.33
C LEU A 86 -6.49 8.05 3.08
N ALA A 87 -6.00 9.08 2.38
CA ALA A 87 -5.85 10.41 2.94
C ALA A 87 -7.23 11.01 3.31
N ASP A 88 -8.21 10.89 2.41
CA ASP A 88 -9.59 11.34 2.68
C ASP A 88 -10.21 10.60 3.88
N GLU A 89 -9.89 9.32 4.05
CA GLU A 89 -10.33 8.55 5.20
C GLU A 89 -9.78 9.11 6.51
N HIS A 90 -8.47 9.38 6.51
CA HIS A 90 -7.76 9.93 7.65
C HIS A 90 -8.30 11.30 8.03
N GLU A 91 -8.54 12.16 7.04
CA GLU A 91 -9.11 13.49 7.24
C GLU A 91 -10.51 13.42 7.88
N LYS A 92 -11.36 12.48 7.44
CA LYS A 92 -12.73 12.32 7.93
C LYS A 92 -12.83 11.75 9.34
N ARG A 93 -11.98 10.78 9.69
CA ARG A 93 -12.07 10.05 10.98
C ARG A 93 -11.00 10.44 12.00
N GLY A 94 -9.98 11.17 11.56
CA GLY A 94 -8.85 11.58 12.38
C GLY A 94 -7.82 10.46 12.62
N LYS A 95 -6.97 10.70 13.62
CA LYS A 95 -5.86 9.82 13.99
C LYS A 95 -6.38 8.48 14.49
N GLY A 96 -5.64 7.40 14.20
CA GLY A 96 -6.04 6.05 14.60
C GLY A 96 -7.08 5.40 13.68
N SER A 97 -7.49 6.06 12.58
CA SER A 97 -8.44 5.47 11.62
C SER A 97 -7.77 4.56 10.59
N VAL A 98 -6.62 4.97 10.04
CA VAL A 98 -5.95 4.29 8.93
C VAL A 98 -4.43 4.51 8.97
N SER A 99 -3.68 3.51 8.51
CA SER A 99 -2.25 3.60 8.20
C SER A 99 -1.94 2.81 6.93
N VAL A 100 -1.13 3.42 6.06
CA VAL A 100 -0.66 2.84 4.80
C VAL A 100 0.86 2.74 4.75
N MET A 101 1.32 1.58 4.31
CA MET A 101 2.70 1.33 3.93
C MET A 101 2.81 1.35 2.40
N ILE A 102 3.45 2.39 1.87
CA ILE A 102 3.68 2.65 0.45
C ILE A 102 4.91 1.87 0.02
N ALA A 103 4.70 0.73 -0.64
CA ALA A 103 5.77 -0.12 -1.13
C ALA A 103 5.93 0.06 -2.65
N SER A 104 6.78 1.03 -3.03
CA SER A 104 7.09 1.39 -4.41
C SER A 104 8.56 1.80 -4.54
N HIS A 105 9.17 1.49 -5.69
CA HIS A 105 10.48 2.01 -6.10
C HIS A 105 10.37 3.10 -7.17
N ASN A 106 9.15 3.42 -7.62
CA ASN A 106 8.92 4.44 -8.63
C ASN A 106 8.91 5.83 -7.97
N GLU A 107 9.79 6.70 -8.44
CA GLU A 107 9.99 8.06 -7.93
C GLU A 107 8.73 8.92 -8.03
N ASP A 108 7.97 8.81 -9.11
CA ASP A 108 6.74 9.59 -9.31
C ASP A 108 5.68 9.24 -8.26
N THR A 109 5.49 7.95 -7.97
CA THR A 109 4.59 7.49 -6.91
C THR A 109 5.05 7.98 -5.54
N THR A 110 6.36 7.96 -5.27
CA THR A 110 6.90 8.48 -4.00
C THR A 110 6.68 9.98 -3.88
N ARG A 111 6.98 10.73 -4.93
CA ARG A 111 6.77 12.18 -5.01
C ARG A 111 5.30 12.54 -4.86
N PHE A 112 4.41 11.81 -5.52
CA PHE A 112 2.97 11.98 -5.39
C PHE A 112 2.52 11.80 -3.93
N ALA A 113 2.95 10.72 -3.28
CA ALA A 113 2.59 10.47 -1.88
C ALA A 113 3.13 11.55 -0.93
N VAL A 114 4.36 12.01 -1.11
CA VAL A 114 4.94 13.10 -0.31
C VAL A 114 4.16 14.41 -0.51
N ASN A 115 3.78 14.74 -1.74
CA ASN A 115 2.99 15.93 -2.02
C ASN A 115 1.58 15.83 -1.42
N LEU A 116 0.95 14.66 -1.51
CA LEU A 116 -0.34 14.39 -0.89
C LEU A 116 -0.27 14.54 0.64
N MET A 117 0.78 14.04 1.28
CA MET A 117 1.00 14.25 2.72
C MET A 117 1.10 15.74 3.07
N LYS A 118 1.83 16.52 2.28
CA LYS A 118 1.96 17.97 2.49
C LYS A 118 0.63 18.71 2.31
N GLU A 119 -0.10 18.39 1.24
CA GLU A 119 -1.42 18.97 0.94
C GLU A 119 -2.42 18.70 2.07
N ARG A 120 -2.38 17.50 2.65
CA ARG A 120 -3.31 17.07 3.71
C ARG A 120 -2.81 17.30 5.13
N GLY A 121 -1.66 17.96 5.28
CA GLY A 121 -1.08 18.25 6.59
C GLY A 121 -0.68 17.00 7.41
N ILE A 122 -0.44 15.87 6.75
CA ILE A 122 -0.08 14.60 7.40
C ILE A 122 1.40 14.64 7.77
N ALA A 123 1.69 14.75 9.06
CA ALA A 123 3.07 14.78 9.53
C ALA A 123 3.71 13.37 9.49
N PRO A 124 4.99 13.24 9.09
CA PRO A 124 5.68 11.94 9.06
C PRO A 124 5.74 11.23 10.41
N SER A 125 5.68 11.98 11.52
CA SER A 125 5.65 11.47 12.89
C SER A 125 4.37 10.70 13.23
N GLU A 126 3.27 10.95 12.51
CA GLU A 126 1.94 10.37 12.78
C GLU A 126 1.79 8.94 12.28
N ARG A 127 2.75 8.44 11.49
CA ARG A 127 2.80 7.06 10.96
C ARG A 127 1.54 6.65 10.18
N ILE A 128 0.84 7.63 9.60
CA ILE A 128 -0.31 7.40 8.73
C ILE A 128 0.16 6.93 7.36
N MET A 129 1.14 7.62 6.75
CA MET A 129 1.75 7.23 5.49
C MET A 129 3.24 6.95 5.72
N CYS A 130 3.63 5.68 5.59
CA CYS A 130 5.00 5.23 5.72
C CYS A 130 5.48 4.64 4.40
N PHE A 131 6.74 4.84 4.05
CA PHE A 131 7.32 4.26 2.85
C PHE A 131 8.03 2.96 3.20
N ALA A 132 8.00 1.98 2.30
CA ALA A 132 8.73 0.74 2.48
C ALA A 132 9.43 0.33 1.20
N GLN A 133 10.68 -0.11 1.36
CA GLN A 133 11.55 -0.48 0.25
C GLN A 133 12.27 -1.78 0.58
N LEU A 134 12.53 -2.62 -0.44
CA LEU A 134 13.35 -3.81 -0.23
C LEU A 134 14.81 -3.43 0.06
N LEU A 135 15.40 -4.08 1.07
CA LEU A 135 16.81 -3.92 1.42
C LEU A 135 17.69 -4.36 0.25
N GLY A 136 18.49 -3.44 -0.32
CA GLY A 136 19.42 -3.70 -1.42
C GLY A 136 18.88 -3.40 -2.83
N MET A 137 17.68 -2.84 -2.97
CA MET A 137 17.13 -2.39 -4.25
C MET A 137 16.93 -0.87 -4.25
N CYS A 138 17.43 -0.16 -5.28
CA CYS A 138 17.23 1.28 -5.52
C CYS A 138 17.54 2.22 -4.32
N ASP A 139 18.65 2.01 -3.61
CA ASP A 139 19.06 2.82 -2.44
C ASP A 139 19.22 4.33 -2.74
N HIS A 140 19.44 4.71 -4.00
CA HIS A 140 19.56 6.10 -4.44
C HIS A 140 18.23 6.89 -4.39
N VAL A 141 17.08 6.24 -4.61
CA VAL A 141 15.77 6.92 -4.49
C VAL A 141 15.48 7.23 -3.02
N SER A 142 15.99 6.40 -2.12
CA SER A 142 15.83 6.55 -0.67
C SER A 142 16.59 7.76 -0.12
N SER A 143 17.81 8.04 -0.61
CA SER A 143 18.75 9.01 -0.01
C SER A 143 18.22 10.45 0.01
N THR A 144 17.44 10.86 -1.00
CA THR A 144 16.89 12.22 -1.09
C THR A 144 15.65 12.41 -0.20
N ASP A 145 14.83 11.37 -0.03
CA ASP A 145 13.51 11.46 0.64
C ASP A 145 13.53 11.09 2.13
N PHE A 146 14.65 10.59 2.68
CA PHE A 146 14.78 10.17 4.09
C PHE A 146 14.48 11.27 5.12
N ARG A 147 14.55 12.55 4.74
CA ARG A 147 14.25 13.67 5.65
C ARG A 147 12.77 14.04 5.68
N ILE A 148 11.99 13.59 4.69
CA ILE A 148 10.60 14.05 4.48
C ILE A 148 9.59 12.95 4.82
N ALA A 149 10.01 11.67 4.84
CA ALA A 149 9.13 10.57 5.22
C ALA A 149 9.84 9.42 5.93
N ARG A 150 9.06 8.63 6.69
CA ARG A 150 9.59 7.46 7.40
C ARG A 150 9.67 6.26 6.46
N PHE A 151 10.88 5.77 6.20
CA PHE A 151 11.16 4.60 5.36
C PHE A 151 11.44 3.35 6.19
N PHE A 152 10.79 2.23 5.83
CA PHE A 152 11.06 0.90 6.35
C PHE A 152 11.80 0.08 5.29
N ARG A 153 13.00 -0.44 5.64
CA ARG A 153 13.70 -1.42 4.80
C ARG A 153 13.18 -2.82 5.12
N LEU A 154 12.53 -3.47 4.15
CA LEU A 154 12.01 -4.83 4.28
C LEU A 154 13.03 -5.81 3.69
N LYS A 155 13.38 -6.89 4.41
CA LYS A 155 14.13 -8.00 3.82
C LYS A 155 13.22 -8.74 2.82
N SER A 156 13.72 -9.04 1.63
CA SER A 156 12.95 -9.83 0.66
C SER A 156 12.77 -11.26 1.21
N ALA A 157 11.57 -11.82 1.06
CA ALA A 157 11.32 -13.21 1.45
C ALA A 157 12.12 -14.21 0.58
N LEU A 158 12.60 -13.78 -0.60
CA LEU A 158 13.45 -14.60 -1.48
C LEU A 158 14.82 -14.88 -0.84
N HIS A 159 15.39 -13.92 -0.11
CA HIS A 159 16.70 -14.08 0.52
C HIS A 159 16.68 -14.91 1.81
N MET A 160 15.49 -15.23 2.35
CA MET A 160 15.36 -16.01 3.58
C MET A 160 15.45 -17.55 3.36
N ARG A 161 15.68 -18.01 2.13
CA ARG A 161 15.89 -19.44 1.82
C ARG A 161 17.36 -19.88 1.85
N HIS A 162 18.31 -18.96 1.99
CA HIS A 162 19.75 -19.30 1.96
C HIS A 162 20.44 -19.25 3.34
N SER A 163 19.68 -19.26 4.43
CA SER A 163 20.25 -19.26 5.79
C SER A 163 19.74 -20.40 6.67
N LEU A 164 19.15 -21.43 6.05
CA LEU A 164 18.72 -22.67 6.70
C LEU A 164 19.20 -23.87 5.87
N THR A 165 20.52 -24.02 5.79
CA THR A 165 21.23 -25.26 5.49
C THR A 165 22.53 -25.26 6.27
#